data_AF-A0A7K1BDD8-F1
#
_entry.id   AF-A0A7K1BDD8-F1
#
_cell.length_a   1.000
_cell.length_b   1.000
_cell.length_c   1.000
_cell.angle_alpha   90.00
_cell.angle_beta   90.00
_cell.angle_gamma   90.00
#
_symmetry.space_group_name_H-M   'P 1'
#
loop_
_entity.id
_entity.type
_entity.pdbx_description
1 polymer ?
#
loop_
_entity_poly.entity_id
_entity_poly.type
_entity_poly.pdbx_seq_one_letter_code
_entity_poly.pdbx_strand_id
1 'polypeptide(L)' 'MATEKSNKANDAAQEKASSERQKALDTALAQIERQFGKGSVMKMSDRQNQIIEVIPTGSIALDI' A
#
# COMPACT_ATOMS: atom_id res chain seq x y z
N MET A 1 -7.37 41.48 -10.45
CA MET A 1 -8.59 40.98 -9.79
C MET A 1 -8.97 39.68 -10.48
N ALA A 2 -9.18 38.61 -9.71
CA ALA A 2 -9.46 37.20 -10.13
C ALA A 2 -8.21 36.48 -10.70
N THR A 3 -7.71 35.34 -10.21
CA THR A 3 -8.32 34.15 -9.58
C THR A 3 -7.27 33.33 -8.80
N GLU A 4 -7.33 33.25 -7.46
CA GLU A 4 -6.49 32.30 -6.67
C GLU A 4 -7.28 31.60 -5.54
N LYS A 5 -8.59 31.82 -5.42
CA LYS A 5 -9.38 31.41 -4.24
C LYS A 5 -10.15 30.09 -4.38
N SER A 6 -9.87 29.26 -5.40
CA SER A 6 -10.65 28.03 -5.65
C SER A 6 -10.11 26.75 -5.02
N ASN A 7 -8.91 26.72 -4.41
CA ASN A 7 -8.32 25.45 -3.94
C ASN A 7 -8.24 25.26 -2.41
N LYS A 8 -8.43 26.31 -1.60
CA LYS A 8 -8.23 26.24 -0.13
C LYS A 8 -9.42 25.67 0.66
N ALA A 9 -10.55 25.40 -0.01
CA ALA A 9 -11.76 24.88 0.63
C ALA A 9 -11.86 23.33 0.59
N ASN A 10 -11.05 22.64 -0.22
CA ASN A 10 -11.07 21.18 -0.32
C ASN A 10 -10.22 20.49 0.75
N ASP A 11 -9.13 21.11 1.23
CA ASP A 11 -8.19 20.45 2.14
C ASP A 11 -8.77 20.14 3.54
N ALA A 12 -9.65 21.00 4.07
CA ALA A 12 -10.17 20.85 5.44
C ALA A 12 -11.29 19.79 5.59
N ALA A 13 -12.10 19.58 4.54
CA ALA A 13 -13.06 18.47 4.49
C ALA A 13 -12.33 17.14 4.23
N GLN A 14 -11.20 17.21 3.54
CA GLN A 14 -10.39 16.06 3.17
C GLN A 14 -9.61 15.48 4.35
N GLU A 15 -9.26 16.26 5.39
CA GLU A 15 -8.61 15.75 6.63
C GLU A 15 -9.53 14.90 7.53
N LYS A 16 -10.79 15.31 7.73
CA LYS A 16 -11.74 14.46 8.48
C LYS A 16 -12.13 13.22 7.68
N ALA A 17 -12.40 13.40 6.40
CA ALA A 17 -12.69 12.29 5.49
C ALA A 17 -11.47 11.38 5.27
N SER A 18 -10.23 11.89 5.32
CA SER A 18 -9.02 11.07 5.21
C SER A 18 -8.82 10.25 6.46
N SER A 19 -9.04 10.82 7.65
CA SER A 19 -8.99 10.07 8.92
C SER A 19 -10.03 8.96 8.98
N GLU A 20 -11.28 9.22 8.60
CA GLU A 20 -12.33 8.18 8.55
C GLU A 20 -12.05 7.12 7.49
N ARG A 21 -11.57 7.53 6.29
CA ARG A 21 -11.12 6.60 5.26
C ARG A 21 -9.94 5.75 5.71
N GLN A 22 -9.00 6.32 6.46
CA GLN A 22 -7.84 5.60 6.98
C GLN A 22 -8.26 4.51 7.95
N LYS A 23 -9.18 4.82 8.89
CA LYS A 23 -9.73 3.82 9.83
C LYS A 23 -10.50 2.71 9.13
N ALA A 24 -11.31 3.06 8.13
CA ALA A 24 -12.04 2.08 7.33
C ALA A 24 -11.09 1.18 6.52
N LEU A 25 -10.03 1.77 5.96
CA LEU A 25 -8.98 1.06 5.24
C LEU A 25 -8.24 0.09 6.16
N ASP A 26 -7.79 0.54 7.33
CA ASP A 26 -7.06 -0.32 8.29
C ASP A 26 -7.92 -1.48 8.78
N THR A 27 -9.23 -1.25 8.98
CA THR A 27 -10.19 -2.31 9.36
C THR A 27 -10.37 -3.32 8.23
N ALA A 28 -10.50 -2.86 6.99
CA ALA A 28 -10.63 -3.73 5.82
C ALA A 28 -9.35 -4.54 5.57
N LEU A 29 -8.17 -3.93 5.72
CA LEU A 29 -6.88 -4.62 5.63
C LEU A 29 -6.76 -5.71 6.71
N ALA A 30 -7.11 -5.39 7.96
CA ALA A 30 -7.12 -6.38 9.04
C ALA A 30 -8.11 -7.53 8.79
N GLN A 31 -9.26 -7.25 8.17
CA GLN A 31 -10.23 -8.26 7.78
C GLN A 31 -9.69 -9.18 6.69
N ILE A 32 -8.98 -8.63 5.70
CA ILE A 32 -8.35 -9.40 4.62
C ILE A 32 -7.24 -10.29 5.18
N GLU A 33 -6.37 -9.77 6.05
CA GLU A 33 -5.31 -10.57 6.68
C GLU A 33 -5.86 -11.73 7.52
N ARG A 34 -6.98 -11.53 8.23
CA ARG A 34 -7.60 -12.60 9.03
C ARG A 34 -8.24 -13.69 8.17
N GLN A 35 -8.81 -13.34 7.02
CA GLN A 35 -9.52 -14.29 6.16
C GLN A 35 -8.58 -15.06 5.22
N PHE A 36 -7.53 -14.41 4.72
CA PHE A 36 -6.68 -14.96 3.66
C PHE A 36 -5.25 -15.31 4.13
N GLY A 37 -4.88 -14.90 5.35
CA GLY A 37 -3.58 -15.17 5.96
C GLY A 37 -2.65 -13.95 5.97
N LYS A 38 -1.54 -14.08 6.72
CA LYS A 38 -0.52 -13.03 6.76
C LYS A 38 0.14 -12.89 5.39
N GLY A 39 0.19 -11.68 4.86
CA GLY A 39 0.79 -11.39 3.56
C GLY A 39 -0.18 -11.39 2.37
N SER A 40 -1.48 -11.61 2.58
CA SER A 40 -2.48 -11.53 1.52
C SER A 40 -2.73 -10.10 1.02
N VAL A 41 -2.39 -9.09 1.83
CA VAL A 41 -2.39 -7.68 1.42
C VAL A 41 -1.15 -7.03 2.02
N MET A 42 -0.36 -6.37 1.18
CA MET A 42 0.87 -5.69 1.58
C MET A 42 0.99 -4.41 0.76
N LYS A 43 1.60 -3.36 1.32
CA LYS A 43 1.94 -2.18 0.51
C LYS A 43 3.07 -2.58 -0.43
N MET A 44 2.97 -2.22 -1.70
CA MET A 44 4.04 -2.46 -2.68
C MET A 44 5.38 -1.81 -2.27
N SER A 45 5.32 -0.72 -1.50
CA SER A 45 6.50 -0.06 -0.92
C SER A 45 7.15 -0.85 0.21
N ASP A 46 6.39 -1.74 0.86
CA ASP A 46 6.89 -2.65 1.88
C ASP A 46 7.51 -3.85 1.17
N ARG A 47 8.69 -3.61 0.56
CA ARG A 47 9.55 -4.66 0.01
C ARG A 47 10.10 -5.47 1.18
N GLN A 48 9.26 -6.29 1.79
CA GLN A 48 9.74 -7.44 2.53
C GLN A 48 10.53 -8.25 1.51
N ASN A 49 11.85 -8.36 1.69
CA ASN A 49 12.70 -9.27 0.91
C ASN A 49 12.11 -10.68 1.10
N GLN A 50 11.16 -11.05 0.26
CA GLN A 50 10.70 -12.42 0.16
C GLN A 50 11.95 -13.20 -0.20
N ILE A 51 12.40 -14.03 0.73
CA ILE A 51 13.52 -14.93 0.51
C ILE A 51 12.96 -15.99 -0.43
N ILE A 52 13.03 -15.69 -1.72
CA ILE A 52 12.68 -16.64 -2.76
C ILE A 52 13.85 -17.61 -2.81
N GLU A 53 13.61 -18.83 -2.38
CA GLU A 53 14.59 -19.90 -2.59
C GLU A 53 14.69 -20.16 -4.10
N VAL A 54 15.88 -19.93 -4.64
CA VAL A 54 16.19 -20.22 -6.04
C VAL A 54 16.98 -21.52 -6.07
N ILE A 55 16.55 -22.46 -6.92
CA ILE A 55 17.37 -23.62 -7.25
C ILE A 55 18.32 -23.20 -8.37
N PRO A 56 19.64 -23.12 -8.12
CA PRO A 56 20.60 -22.75 -9.15
C PRO A 56 20.59 -23.79 -10.27
N THR A 57 20.55 -23.33 -11.52
CA THR A 57 20.46 -24.20 -12.70
C THR A 57 21.78 -24.93 -13.01
N GLY A 58 22.85 -24.60 -12.27
CA GLY A 58 24.20 -25.13 -12.46
C GLY A 58 25.00 -24.41 -13.56
N SER A 59 24.42 -23.38 -14.19
CA SER A 59 25.09 -22.53 -15.18
C SER A 59 24.98 -21.05 -14.78
N ILE A 60 26.11 -20.46 -14.39
CA ILE A 60 26.21 -19.04 -13.97
C ILE A 60 25.74 -18.07 -15.07
N ALA A 61 25.85 -18.46 -16.34
CA ALA A 61 25.40 -17.63 -17.46
C ALA A 61 23.87 -17.44 -17.53
N LEU A 62 23.09 -18.31 -16.87
CA LEU A 62 21.63 -18.24 -16.83
C LEU A 62 21.08 -17.63 -15.53
N ASP A 63 21.88 -17.66 -14.45
CA ASP A 63 21.49 -17.25 -13.09
C ASP A 63 21.80 -15.76 -12.78
N ILE A 64 22.31 -14.98 -13.75
CA ILE A 64 22.57 -13.52 -13.64
C ILE A 64 21.39 -12.67 -14.13
#